data_AF-A0A498SUT8-F1
#
_entry.id   AF-A0A498SUT8-F1
#
_cell.length_a   1.000
_cell.length_b   1.000
_cell.length_c   1.000
_cell.angle_alpha   90.00
_cell.angle_beta   90.00
_cell.angle_gamma   90.00
#
_symmetry.space_group_name_H-M   'P 1'
#
loop_
_entity.id
_entity.type
_entity.pdbx_description
1 polymer ?
#
loop_
_entity_poly.entity_id
_entity_poly.type
_entity_poly.pdbx_seq_one_letter_code
_entity_poly.pdbx_strand_id
1 'polypeptide(L)'
;GKCTIRLIKDIRTLRECDIQSLTDIFFSLISFDPNNSRLASVQGEIRVGGSYQAKLPPKEKCSAVDEPDRDELQWRPGYINEESEHVYKRATRSFRMFAMVRNEQITQMERDFRTGDLCMHDAIITVSSLQSESF
;
A
#
# COMPACT_ATOMS: atom_id res chain seq x y z
N GLY A 1 55.99 -16.41 -0.55
CA GLY A 1 55.59 -15.85 -1.86
C GLY A 1 54.58 -14.74 -1.65
N LYS A 2 54.41 -13.85 -2.63
CA LYS A 2 53.36 -12.81 -2.62
C LYS A 2 52.04 -13.43 -3.07
N CYS A 3 50.94 -13.14 -2.39
CA CYS A 3 49.59 -13.58 -2.79
C CYS A 3 48.59 -12.43 -2.76
N THR A 4 47.44 -12.61 -3.42
CA THR A 4 46.34 -11.65 -3.47
C THR A 4 45.09 -12.24 -2.84
N ILE A 5 44.42 -11.47 -1.97
CA ILE A 5 43.15 -11.88 -1.35
C ILE A 5 42.03 -10.98 -1.88
N ARG A 6 41.03 -11.57 -2.53
CA ARG A 6 39.83 -10.87 -3.03
C ARG A 6 38.68 -11.04 -2.05
N LEU A 7 38.06 -9.94 -1.62
CA LEU A 7 36.80 -10.00 -0.87
C LEU A 7 35.64 -10.23 -1.84
N ILE A 8 34.86 -11.27 -1.61
CA ILE A 8 33.66 -11.59 -2.39
C ILE A 8 32.43 -11.54 -1.49
N LYS A 9 31.31 -11.07 -2.04
CA LYS A 9 30.02 -11.03 -1.30
C LYS A 9 29.23 -12.33 -1.45
N ASP A 10 29.44 -13.05 -2.54
CA ASP A 10 28.70 -14.26 -2.89
C ASP A 10 29.57 -15.16 -3.75
N ILE A 11 29.68 -16.44 -3.38
CA ILE A 11 30.48 -17.43 -4.09
C ILE A 11 30.01 -17.66 -5.53
N ARG A 12 28.74 -17.40 -5.83
CA ARG A 12 28.16 -17.51 -7.19
C ARG A 12 28.74 -16.48 -8.17
N THR A 13 29.41 -15.46 -7.67
CA THR A 13 30.08 -14.45 -8.52
C THR A 13 31.45 -14.90 -9.04
N LEU A 14 31.99 -16.00 -8.50
CA LEU A 14 33.22 -16.61 -9.00
C LEU A 14 32.91 -17.47 -10.24
N ARG A 15 33.64 -17.23 -11.33
CA ARG A 15 33.58 -18.08 -12.52
C ARG A 15 34.71 -19.10 -12.48
N GLU A 16 34.59 -20.15 -13.28
CA GLU A 16 35.60 -21.22 -13.37
C GLU A 16 36.99 -20.69 -13.73
N CYS A 17 37.06 -19.66 -14.60
CA CYS A 17 38.30 -18.97 -14.94
C CYS A 17 38.94 -18.22 -13.76
N ASP A 18 38.14 -17.71 -12.81
CA ASP A 18 38.63 -17.02 -11.60
C ASP A 18 39.28 -18.00 -10.60
N ILE A 19 39.03 -19.31 -10.72
CA ILE A 19 39.50 -20.33 -9.78
C ILE A 19 40.66 -21.15 -10.37
N GLN A 20 40.57 -21.50 -11.66
CA GLN A 20 41.52 -22.43 -12.30
C GLN A 20 42.82 -21.76 -12.80
N SER A 21 42.80 -20.45 -13.07
CA SER A 21 43.93 -19.77 -13.75
C SER A 21 44.91 -19.06 -12.83
N LEU A 22 44.68 -19.06 -11.51
CA LEU A 22 45.34 -18.14 -10.59
C LEU A 22 46.03 -18.89 -9.44
N THR A 23 47.26 -19.34 -9.68
CA THR A 23 48.20 -19.68 -8.60
C THR A 23 48.50 -18.39 -7.83
N ASP A 24 48.30 -18.36 -6.51
CA ASP A 24 48.50 -17.22 -5.60
C ASP A 24 47.34 -16.21 -5.43
N ILE A 25 46.11 -16.57 -5.82
CA ILE A 25 44.91 -15.77 -5.49
C ILE A 25 43.94 -16.57 -4.61
N PHE A 26 43.58 -15.97 -3.48
CA PHE A 26 42.58 -16.48 -2.54
C PHE A 26 41.36 -15.55 -2.51
N PHE A 27 40.26 -16.03 -1.95
CA PHE A 27 39.07 -15.21 -1.69
C PHE A 27 38.64 -15.29 -0.24
N SER A 28 38.03 -14.22 0.25
CA SER A 28 37.38 -14.15 1.56
C SER A 28 35.91 -13.84 1.38
N LEU A 29 35.04 -14.66 1.97
CA LEU A 29 33.58 -14.49 1.96
C LEU A 29 33.05 -14.06 3.33
N ILE A 30 33.74 -14.43 4.40
CA ILE A 30 33.30 -14.24 5.78
C ILE A 30 34.41 -13.60 6.59
N SER A 31 34.05 -12.64 7.44
CA SER A 31 34.95 -12.09 8.44
C SER A 31 34.93 -12.98 9.67
N PHE A 32 36.12 -13.41 10.12
CA PHE A 32 36.30 -14.18 11.34
C PHE A 32 36.87 -13.28 12.44
N ASP A 33 36.21 -13.26 13.60
CA ASP A 33 36.74 -12.65 14.81
C ASP A 33 37.37 -13.74 15.70
N PRO A 34 38.71 -13.76 15.87
CA PRO A 34 39.41 -14.77 16.65
C PRO A 34 39.06 -14.72 18.15
N ASN A 35 38.52 -13.61 18.65
CA ASN A 35 38.21 -13.45 20.08
C ASN A 35 36.88 -14.08 20.48
N ASN A 36 35.97 -14.31 19.53
CA ASN A 36 34.61 -14.79 19.81
C ASN A 36 34.25 -16.05 19.00
N SER A 37 35.11 -16.53 18.09
CA SER A 37 34.85 -17.71 17.24
C SER A 37 33.54 -17.67 16.45
N ARG A 38 32.94 -16.48 16.27
CA ARG A 38 31.66 -16.32 15.56
C ARG A 38 31.94 -16.04 14.08
N LEU A 39 31.46 -16.93 13.22
CA LEU A 39 31.25 -16.64 11.81
C LEU A 39 29.84 -16.05 11.70
N ALA A 40 29.73 -14.75 11.40
CA ALA A 40 28.41 -14.12 11.34
C ALA A 40 27.63 -14.62 10.11
N SER A 41 26.66 -15.51 10.34
CA SER A 41 25.54 -15.74 9.43
C SER A 41 24.28 -15.90 10.27
N VAL A 42 23.39 -14.91 10.20
CA VAL A 42 22.01 -15.06 10.68
C VAL A 42 21.23 -15.65 9.52
N GLN A 43 21.11 -16.97 9.50
CA GLN A 43 20.29 -17.68 8.52
C GLN A 43 18.84 -17.65 9.00
N GLY A 44 17.98 -16.86 8.34
CA GLY A 44 16.54 -16.93 8.55
C GLY A 44 15.99 -18.28 8.05
N GLU A 45 15.12 -18.91 8.84
CA GLU A 45 14.47 -20.18 8.54
C GLU A 45 12.97 -19.96 8.28
N ILE A 46 12.43 -20.64 7.27
CA ILE A 46 10.98 -20.76 7.08
C ILE A 46 10.50 -21.98 7.86
N ARG A 47 9.56 -21.79 8.77
CA ARG A 47 8.94 -22.87 9.54
C ARG A 47 7.66 -23.34 8.89
N VAL A 48 7.51 -24.64 8.72
CA VAL A 48 6.34 -25.30 8.14
C VAL A 48 5.71 -26.22 9.17
N GLY A 49 4.39 -26.19 9.29
CA GLY A 49 3.64 -27.02 10.23
C GLY A 49 2.36 -26.32 10.70
N GLY A 50 1.43 -27.10 11.29
CA GLY A 50 0.12 -26.60 11.71
C GLY A 50 0.14 -25.45 12.73
N SER A 51 1.24 -25.29 13.47
CA SER A 51 1.45 -24.15 14.39
C SER A 51 1.91 -22.87 13.70
N TYR A 52 2.35 -22.95 12.44
CA TYR A 52 2.91 -21.83 11.67
C TYR A 52 2.04 -21.47 10.47
N GLN A 53 1.36 -22.44 9.87
CA GLN A 53 0.52 -22.24 8.69
C GLN A 53 -0.88 -21.77 9.08
N ALA A 54 -1.39 -20.78 8.35
CA ALA A 54 -2.79 -20.37 8.48
C ALA A 54 -3.72 -21.54 8.07
N LYS A 55 -4.84 -21.67 8.78
CA LYS A 55 -5.90 -22.60 8.37
C LYS A 55 -6.57 -22.03 7.14
N LEU A 56 -6.66 -22.84 6.09
CA LEU A 56 -7.41 -22.47 4.89
C LEU A 56 -8.90 -22.35 5.27
N PRO A 57 -9.57 -21.22 4.97
CA PRO A 57 -10.99 -21.11 5.18
C PRO A 57 -11.73 -22.10 4.26
N PRO A 58 -12.88 -22.63 4.68
CA PRO A 58 -13.71 -23.45 3.82
C PRO A 58 -14.18 -22.64 2.60
N LYS A 59 -14.52 -23.35 1.52
CA LYS A 59 -15.15 -22.71 0.37
C LYS A 59 -16.51 -22.16 0.78
N GLU A 60 -16.66 -20.84 0.69
CA GLU A 60 -17.93 -20.18 0.99
C GLU A 60 -19.04 -20.58 0.01
N LYS A 61 -20.26 -20.66 0.53
CA LYS A 61 -21.46 -21.06 -0.22
C LYS A 61 -22.42 -19.90 -0.48
N CYS A 62 -22.34 -18.84 0.31
CA CYS A 62 -23.17 -17.64 0.17
C CYS A 62 -22.40 -16.51 -0.54
N SER A 63 -23.17 -15.52 -1.00
CA SER A 63 -22.61 -14.30 -1.57
C SER A 63 -22.02 -13.45 -0.44
N ALA A 64 -20.90 -12.77 -0.70
CA ALA A 64 -20.23 -11.89 0.25
C ALA A 64 -21.08 -10.67 0.71
N VAL A 65 -22.33 -10.57 0.25
CA VAL A 65 -23.27 -9.47 0.48
C VAL A 65 -24.14 -9.70 1.73
N ASP A 66 -24.18 -10.93 2.26
CA ASP A 66 -25.08 -11.31 3.35
C ASP A 66 -24.48 -11.13 4.77
N GLU A 67 -23.26 -10.59 4.89
CA GLU A 67 -22.58 -10.39 6.17
C GLU A 67 -22.87 -8.99 6.75
N PRO A 68 -23.46 -8.89 7.96
CA PRO A 68 -23.94 -7.63 8.52
C PRO A 68 -22.83 -6.67 9.01
N ASP A 69 -21.56 -7.08 9.00
CA ASP A 69 -20.40 -6.31 9.49
C ASP A 69 -19.39 -5.99 8.35
N ARG A 70 -19.89 -5.84 7.12
CA ARG A 70 -19.06 -5.47 5.96
C ARG A 70 -19.19 -3.99 5.60
N ASP A 71 -18.19 -3.51 4.87
CA ASP A 71 -18.09 -2.14 4.35
C ASP A 71 -19.42 -1.65 3.74
N GLU A 72 -19.80 -0.43 4.08
CA GLU A 72 -20.99 0.22 3.53
C GLU A 72 -20.73 0.74 2.11
N LEU A 73 -21.60 0.41 1.15
CA LEU A 73 -21.48 0.90 -0.22
C LEU A 73 -21.82 2.39 -0.30
N GLN A 74 -20.79 3.24 -0.43
CA GLN A 74 -20.96 4.69 -0.50
C GLN A 74 -21.19 5.23 -1.93
N TRP A 75 -20.67 4.55 -2.95
CA TRP A 75 -20.82 4.98 -4.35
C TRP A 75 -20.66 3.79 -5.31
N ARG A 76 -21.45 3.80 -6.39
CA ARG A 76 -21.35 2.82 -7.48
C ARG A 76 -21.31 3.54 -8.84
N PRO A 77 -20.36 3.18 -9.73
CA PRO A 77 -20.31 3.74 -11.07
C PRO A 77 -21.62 3.51 -11.84
N GLY A 78 -22.09 4.51 -12.57
CA GLY A 78 -23.26 4.42 -13.45
C GLY A 78 -24.61 4.31 -12.73
N TYR A 79 -24.62 4.39 -11.39
CA TYR A 79 -25.86 4.44 -10.62
C TYR A 79 -26.58 5.78 -10.82
N ILE A 80 -25.81 6.85 -10.97
CA ILE A 80 -26.29 8.20 -11.23
C ILE A 80 -25.97 8.55 -12.68
N ASN A 81 -26.90 9.22 -13.35
CA ASN A 81 -26.63 9.79 -14.66
C ASN A 81 -25.52 10.85 -14.55
N GLU A 82 -24.51 10.78 -15.42
CA GLU A 82 -23.32 11.64 -15.38
C GLU A 82 -23.65 13.14 -15.46
N GLU A 83 -24.64 13.53 -16.27
CA GLU A 83 -25.07 14.93 -16.39
C GLU A 83 -25.71 15.40 -15.08
N SER A 84 -26.56 14.57 -14.47
CA SER A 84 -27.21 14.88 -13.19
C SER A 84 -26.19 14.96 -12.06
N GLU A 85 -25.21 14.05 -12.02
CA GLU A 85 -24.11 14.07 -11.06
C GLU A 85 -23.26 15.34 -11.22
N HIS A 86 -22.94 15.73 -12.46
CA HIS A 86 -22.18 16.94 -12.75
C HIS A 86 -22.93 18.22 -12.33
N VAL A 87 -24.23 18.31 -12.61
CA VAL A 87 -25.08 19.41 -12.17
C VAL A 87 -25.14 19.49 -10.64
N TYR A 88 -25.31 18.35 -9.96
CA TYR A 88 -25.37 18.30 -8.50
C TYR A 88 -24.06 18.76 -7.86
N LYS A 89 -22.91 18.24 -8.31
CA LYS A 89 -21.57 18.69 -7.85
C LYS A 89 -21.40 20.20 -7.97
N ARG A 90 -21.83 20.77 -9.11
CA ARG A 90 -21.77 22.22 -9.35
C ARG A 90 -22.70 23.00 -8.41
N ALA A 91 -23.91 22.50 -8.18
CA ALA A 91 -24.88 23.12 -7.28
C ALA A 91 -24.38 23.11 -5.82
N THR A 92 -23.88 21.98 -5.33
CA THR A 92 -23.33 21.84 -3.97
C THR A 92 -22.16 22.80 -3.74
N ARG A 93 -21.25 22.90 -4.72
CA ARG A 93 -20.15 23.87 -4.67
C ARG A 93 -20.66 25.32 -4.58
N SER A 94 -21.63 25.69 -5.42
CA SER A 94 -22.23 27.04 -5.39
C SER A 94 -22.97 27.34 -4.09
N PHE A 95 -23.70 26.37 -3.53
CA PHE A 95 -24.41 26.51 -2.27
C PHE A 95 -23.44 26.72 -1.10
N ARG A 96 -22.38 25.91 -1.02
CA ARG A 96 -21.36 26.02 0.02
C ARG A 96 -20.63 27.38 -0.05
N MET A 97 -20.33 27.84 -1.26
CA MET A 97 -19.80 29.18 -1.50
C MET A 97 -20.75 30.26 -0.97
N PHE A 98 -22.04 30.16 -1.28
CA PHE A 98 -23.04 31.14 -0.85
C PHE A 98 -23.20 31.17 0.68
N ALA A 99 -23.32 30.01 1.33
CA ALA A 99 -23.48 29.89 2.77
C ALA A 99 -22.30 30.53 3.54
N MET A 100 -21.09 30.41 3.00
CA MET A 100 -19.88 30.95 3.63
C MET A 100 -19.66 32.44 3.36
N VAL A 101 -20.03 32.95 2.18
CA VAL A 101 -19.94 34.40 1.88
C VAL A 101 -20.81 35.23 2.82
N ARG A 102 -21.89 34.66 3.35
CA ARG A 102 -22.77 35.31 4.33
C ARG A 102 -22.26 35.26 5.77
N ASN A 103 -21.13 34.62 6.03
CA ASN A 103 -20.58 34.47 7.37
C ASN A 103 -19.27 35.28 7.51
N GLU A 104 -19.38 36.45 8.15
CA GLU A 104 -18.29 37.41 8.34
C GLU A 104 -17.15 36.88 9.23
N GLN A 105 -17.36 35.77 9.94
CA GLN A 105 -16.38 35.17 10.85
C GLN A 105 -15.47 34.13 10.19
N ILE A 106 -15.64 33.85 8.90
CA ILE A 106 -14.84 32.83 8.20
C ILE A 106 -13.48 33.39 7.78
N THR A 107 -12.41 32.66 8.09
CA THR A 107 -11.02 32.99 7.72
C THR A 107 -10.76 32.74 6.24
N GLN A 108 -9.70 33.35 5.69
CA GLN A 108 -9.30 33.11 4.29
C GLN A 108 -8.87 31.65 4.02
N MET A 109 -8.34 30.95 5.03
CA MET A 109 -7.92 29.55 4.92
C MET A 109 -9.10 28.58 4.83
N GLU A 110 -10.12 28.75 5.67
CA GLU A 110 -11.37 27.97 5.60
C GLU A 110 -12.11 28.21 4.28
N ARG A 111 -11.97 29.44 3.82
CA ARG A 111 -12.29 29.84 2.48
C ARG A 111 -11.45 29.04 1.48
N ASP A 112 -10.13 28.93 1.51
CA ASP A 112 -9.42 28.25 0.40
C ASP A 112 -9.61 26.70 0.37
N PHE A 113 -10.14 26.10 1.44
CA PHE A 113 -10.75 24.76 1.43
C PHE A 113 -12.02 24.61 0.54
N ARG A 114 -12.58 25.74 0.04
CA ARG A 114 -13.82 25.92 -0.77
C ARG A 114 -13.99 25.00 -1.98
N THR A 115 -12.92 24.42 -2.50
CA THR A 115 -12.92 23.69 -3.78
C THR A 115 -12.14 22.39 -3.73
N GLY A 116 -11.73 21.97 -2.53
CA GLY A 116 -10.96 20.75 -2.34
C GLY A 116 -11.83 19.49 -2.44
N ASP A 117 -11.14 18.35 -2.43
CA ASP A 117 -11.73 17.02 -2.60
C ASP A 117 -12.83 16.71 -1.58
N LEU A 118 -12.79 17.31 -0.39
CA LEU A 118 -13.82 17.13 0.65
C LEU A 118 -15.22 17.60 0.22
N CYS A 119 -15.33 18.74 -0.47
CA CYS A 119 -16.63 19.20 -0.97
C CYS A 119 -17.16 18.29 -2.08
N MET A 120 -16.26 17.74 -2.89
CA MET A 120 -16.61 16.83 -3.98
C MET A 120 -17.01 15.46 -3.44
N HIS A 121 -16.29 14.96 -2.44
CA HIS A 121 -16.59 13.72 -1.73
C HIS A 121 -17.96 13.78 -1.06
N ASP A 122 -18.22 14.84 -0.30
CA ASP A 122 -19.51 15.08 0.36
C ASP A 122 -20.67 15.16 -0.64
N ALA A 123 -20.46 15.85 -1.76
CA ALA A 123 -21.45 15.90 -2.83
C ALA A 123 -21.74 14.51 -3.43
N ILE A 124 -20.70 13.69 -3.67
CA ILE A 124 -20.83 12.34 -4.25
C ILE A 124 -21.55 11.39 -3.30
N ILE A 125 -21.21 11.41 -2.01
CA ILE A 125 -21.88 10.57 -1.00
C ILE A 125 -23.35 10.96 -0.89
N THR A 126 -23.63 12.26 -0.75
CA THR A 126 -25.01 12.75 -0.57
C THR A 126 -25.90 12.40 -1.75
N VAL A 127 -25.42 12.55 -2.99
CA VAL A 127 -26.24 12.20 -4.16
C VAL A 127 -26.44 10.68 -4.28
N SER A 128 -25.47 9.88 -3.82
CA SER A 128 -25.55 8.42 -3.86
C SER A 128 -26.53 7.88 -2.82
N SER A 129 -26.57 8.45 -1.61
CA SER A 129 -27.50 8.04 -0.56
C SER A 129 -28.96 8.39 -0.89
N LEU A 130 -29.21 9.57 -1.46
CA LEU A 130 -30.55 9.98 -1.89
C LEU A 130 -31.15 9.02 -2.93
N GLN A 131 -30.30 8.45 -3.80
CA GLN A 131 -30.75 7.54 -4.83
C GLN A 131 -30.94 6.11 -4.32
N SER A 132 -30.26 5.71 -3.24
CA SER A 132 -30.52 4.42 -2.57
C SER A 132 -31.84 4.40 -1.79
N GLU A 133 -32.28 5.54 -1.25
CA GLU A 133 -33.57 5.65 -0.52
C GLU A 133 -34.80 5.74 -1.44
N SER A 134 -34.59 5.92 -2.74
CA SER A 134 -35.67 6.06 -3.73
C SER A 134 -36.21 4.71 -4.27
N PHE A 135 -35.75 3.58 -3.72
CA PHE A 135 -36.12 2.22 -4.11
C PHE A 135 -36.61 1.38 -2.92
#